data_AF-A0A0L0F7E8-F1
#
_entry.id   AF-A0A0L0F7E8-F1
#
_cell.length_a   1.000
_cell.length_b   1.000
_cell.length_c   1.000
_cell.angle_alpha   90.00
_cell.angle_beta   90.00
_cell.angle_gamma   90.00
#
_symmetry.space_group_name_H-M   'P 1'
#
loop_
_entity.id
_entity.type
_entity.pdbx_description
1 polymer ?
#
loop_
_entity_poly.entity_id
_entity_poly.type
_entity_poly.pdbx_seq_one_letter_code
_entity_poly.pdbx_strand_id
1 'polypeptide(L)'
;MNSDPSGAKSRSLAKTLHDMVGLNGSKLCDLRDSSEFKKVYSTMQAVANSKPAQLLKEYSPWLAAFHSADHRAVDAIEIPGRYSGTAKPIPSLHPTITKFDETVLVLSSIRRPKRIKMLANDGSVHPFLVKGGEDLRLDQRVEGIFDSMNSVFGQNTECRRRRLRLTTYAVVPVSK
;
A
#
# COMPACT_ATOMS: atom_id res chain seq x y z
N MET A 1 -13.94 20.47 13.75
CA MET A 1 -14.93 19.38 13.89
C MET A 1 -15.77 19.33 12.63
N ASN A 2 -15.44 18.46 11.68
CA ASN A 2 -16.31 18.16 10.54
C ASN A 2 -16.24 16.64 10.35
N SER A 3 -17.19 15.94 10.98
CA SER A 3 -17.38 14.51 10.74
C SER A 3 -17.98 14.33 9.34
N ASP A 4 -17.19 13.81 8.39
CA ASP A 4 -17.66 13.52 7.03
C ASP A 4 -18.88 12.57 7.11
N PRO A 5 -20.09 13.00 6.67
CA PRO A 5 -21.31 12.20 6.74
C PRO A 5 -21.22 10.91 5.92
N SER A 6 -20.30 10.86 4.94
CA SER A 6 -20.05 9.64 4.16
C SER A 6 -19.46 8.50 5.00
N GLY A 7 -18.62 8.82 5.99
CA GLY A 7 -18.02 7.82 6.87
C GLY A 7 -19.05 7.17 7.80
N ALA A 8 -20.14 7.87 8.14
CA ALA A 8 -21.19 7.36 9.02
C ALA A 8 -21.94 6.17 8.41
N LYS A 9 -22.22 6.22 7.10
CA LYS A 9 -22.88 5.12 6.38
C LYS A 9 -22.00 3.87 6.29
N SER A 10 -20.71 4.04 5.99
CA SER A 10 -19.75 2.91 5.97
C SER A 10 -19.60 2.28 7.36
N ARG A 11 -19.52 3.09 8.42
CA ARG A 11 -19.46 2.59 9.81
C ARG A 11 -20.74 1.85 10.22
N SER A 12 -21.90 2.35 9.83
CA SER A 12 -23.18 1.67 10.08
C SER A 12 -23.22 0.30 9.40
N LEU A 13 -22.85 0.21 8.12
CA LEU A 13 -22.83 -1.05 7.39
C LEU A 13 -21.80 -2.04 7.97
N ALA A 14 -20.62 -1.55 8.39
CA ALA A 14 -19.62 -2.36 9.05
C ALA A 14 -20.12 -2.91 10.40
N LYS A 15 -20.87 -2.11 11.17
CA LYS A 15 -21.52 -2.57 12.40
C LYS A 15 -22.56 -3.66 12.11
N THR A 16 -23.42 -3.45 11.11
CA THR A 16 -24.40 -4.46 10.68
C THR A 16 -23.72 -5.76 10.25
N LEU A 17 -22.61 -5.66 9.50
CA LEU A 17 -21.81 -6.82 9.11
C LEU A 17 -21.26 -7.57 10.33
N HIS A 18 -20.67 -6.84 11.27
CA HIS A 18 -20.15 -7.40 12.52
C HIS A 18 -21.23 -8.10 13.35
N ASP A 19 -22.44 -7.55 13.41
CA ASP A 19 -23.57 -8.17 14.12
C ASP A 19 -24.02 -9.48 13.46
N MET A 20 -23.96 -9.53 12.12
CA MET A 20 -24.30 -10.73 11.32
C MET A 20 -23.26 -11.84 11.46
N VAL A 21 -21.96 -11.54 11.33
CA VAL A 21 -20.90 -12.57 11.39
C VAL A 21 -20.43 -12.87 12.82
N GLY A 22 -20.76 -12.03 13.79
CA GLY A 22 -20.28 -12.13 15.17
C GLY A 22 -18.84 -11.63 15.33
N LEU A 23 -18.45 -11.42 16.58
CA LEU A 23 -17.07 -11.02 16.91
C LEU A 23 -16.10 -12.08 16.40
N ASN A 24 -15.11 -11.67 15.59
CA ASN A 24 -14.15 -12.55 14.94
C ASN A 24 -14.78 -13.66 14.07
N GLY A 25 -16.01 -13.46 13.58
CA GLY A 25 -16.68 -14.45 12.73
C GLY A 25 -17.26 -15.64 13.50
N SER A 26 -17.47 -15.51 14.82
CA SER A 26 -17.97 -16.61 15.65
C SER A 26 -19.28 -17.25 15.14
N LYS A 27 -20.15 -16.46 14.49
CA LYS A 27 -21.42 -16.94 13.92
C LYS A 27 -21.27 -17.45 12.48
N LEU A 28 -20.12 -17.24 11.83
CA LEU A 28 -19.91 -17.61 10.43
C LEU A 28 -20.00 -19.13 10.23
N CYS A 29 -19.48 -19.90 11.18
CA CYS A 29 -19.55 -21.37 11.18
C CYS A 29 -20.98 -21.89 11.38
N ASP A 30 -21.87 -21.08 11.96
CA ASP A 30 -23.26 -21.44 12.24
C ASP A 30 -24.21 -21.07 11.09
N LEU A 31 -23.75 -20.31 10.09
CA LEU A 31 -24.54 -19.96 8.91
C LEU A 31 -24.74 -21.20 8.03
N ARG A 32 -25.90 -21.85 8.16
CA ARG A 32 -26.25 -23.04 7.37
C ARG A 32 -27.12 -22.71 6.16
N ASP A 33 -27.77 -21.55 6.15
CA ASP A 33 -28.64 -21.12 5.05
C ASP A 33 -27.89 -20.28 4.01
N SER A 34 -28.09 -20.65 2.73
CA SER A 34 -27.58 -19.91 1.58
C SER A 34 -28.12 -18.48 1.51
N SER A 35 -29.33 -18.23 2.01
CA SER A 35 -29.94 -16.89 2.00
C SER A 35 -29.21 -15.91 2.93
N GLU A 36 -28.79 -16.39 4.10
CA GLU A 36 -28.02 -15.63 5.08
C GLU A 36 -26.63 -15.27 4.54
N PHE A 37 -25.96 -16.24 3.90
CA PHE A 37 -24.66 -16.00 3.29
C PHE A 37 -24.74 -14.96 2.15
N LYS A 38 -25.79 -15.01 1.31
CA LYS A 38 -26.03 -14.01 0.26
C LYS A 38 -26.23 -12.61 0.85
N LYS A 39 -26.91 -12.49 1.99
CA LYS A 39 -27.13 -11.21 2.68
C LYS A 39 -25.83 -10.65 3.28
N VAL A 40 -25.00 -11.51 3.87
CA VAL A 40 -23.65 -11.12 4.34
C VAL A 40 -22.82 -10.63 3.16
N TYR A 41 -22.78 -11.40 2.07
CA TYR A 41 -22.00 -11.06 0.88
C TYR A 41 -22.45 -9.75 0.21
N SER A 42 -23.76 -9.51 0.08
CA SER A 42 -24.28 -8.26 -0.48
C SER A 42 -23.96 -7.06 0.40
N THR A 43 -24.00 -7.23 1.73
CA THR A 43 -23.59 -6.19 2.68
C THR A 43 -22.09 -5.91 2.59
N MET A 44 -21.25 -6.94 2.46
CA MET A 44 -19.81 -6.79 2.22
C MET A 44 -19.52 -6.02 0.94
N GLN A 45 -20.23 -6.34 -0.16
CA GLN A 45 -20.10 -5.59 -1.41
C GLN A 45 -20.53 -4.13 -1.25
N ALA A 46 -21.61 -3.86 -0.53
CA ALA A 46 -22.06 -2.48 -0.28
C ALA A 46 -21.02 -1.67 0.52
N VAL A 47 -20.37 -2.29 1.52
CA VAL A 47 -19.24 -1.68 2.25
C VAL A 47 -18.07 -1.46 1.30
N ALA A 48 -17.70 -2.46 0.51
CA ALA A 48 -16.57 -2.40 -0.42
C ALA A 48 -16.77 -1.36 -1.54
N ASN A 49 -18.01 -1.07 -1.94
CA ASN A 49 -18.36 -0.07 -2.94
C ASN A 49 -18.62 1.32 -2.37
N SER A 50 -18.57 1.48 -1.05
CA SER A 50 -18.72 2.79 -0.42
C SER A 50 -17.56 3.74 -0.78
N LYS A 51 -17.83 5.05 -0.62
CA LYS A 51 -16.82 6.10 -0.83
C LYS A 51 -15.61 5.79 0.05
N PRO A 52 -14.39 5.78 -0.53
CA PRO A 52 -13.21 5.45 0.24
C PRO A 52 -12.90 6.57 1.24
N ALA A 53 -12.35 6.19 2.40
CA ALA A 53 -11.77 7.14 3.31
C ALA A 53 -10.61 7.89 2.64
N GLN A 54 -10.44 9.15 3.00
CA GLN A 54 -9.34 9.98 2.50
C GLN A 54 -8.25 10.19 3.56
N LEU A 55 -8.51 9.81 4.81
CA LEU A 55 -7.57 9.97 5.91
C LEU A 55 -6.86 8.63 6.20
N LEU A 56 -5.55 8.68 6.38
CA LEU A 56 -4.71 7.52 6.67
C LEU A 56 -5.13 6.83 7.97
N LYS A 57 -5.51 7.59 8.99
CA LYS A 57 -5.94 7.06 10.30
C LYS A 57 -7.16 6.13 10.22
N GLU A 58 -7.99 6.28 9.19
CA GLU A 58 -9.15 5.40 8.97
C GLU A 58 -8.75 4.02 8.42
N TYR A 59 -7.56 3.93 7.82
CA TYR A 59 -6.97 2.68 7.34
C TYR A 59 -6.00 2.08 8.36
N SER A 60 -5.10 2.91 8.91
CA SER A 60 -4.10 2.49 9.88
C SER A 60 -3.85 3.62 10.89
N PRO A 61 -4.41 3.51 12.10
CA PRO A 61 -4.11 4.44 13.18
C PRO A 61 -2.63 4.46 13.54
N TRP A 62 -1.96 3.30 13.47
CA TRP A 62 -0.53 3.19 13.78
C TRP A 62 0.33 3.98 12.78
N LEU A 63 0.10 3.84 11.48
CA LEU A 63 0.85 4.60 10.48
C LEU A 63 0.56 6.11 10.56
N ALA A 64 -0.67 6.49 10.88
CA ALA A 64 -1.04 7.89 11.04
C ALA A 64 -0.41 8.54 12.30
N ALA A 65 -0.19 7.76 13.35
CA ALA A 65 0.48 8.20 14.57
C ALA A 65 2.00 8.01 14.54
N PHE A 66 2.54 7.33 13.53
CA PHE A 66 3.97 7.04 13.44
C PHE A 66 4.78 8.33 13.27
N HIS A 67 5.72 8.54 14.19
CA HIS A 67 6.73 9.58 14.10
C HIS A 67 8.09 9.05 14.55
N SER A 68 9.12 9.27 13.75
CA SER A 68 10.48 8.75 14.03
C SER A 68 11.03 9.19 15.39
N ALA A 69 10.65 10.37 15.89
CA ALA A 69 11.09 10.87 17.20
C ALA A 69 10.56 10.05 18.40
N ASP A 70 9.48 9.28 18.20
CA ASP A 70 8.89 8.43 19.25
C ASP A 70 9.62 7.07 19.36
N HIS A 71 10.55 6.80 18.45
CA HIS A 71 11.31 5.57 18.35
C HIS A 71 12.80 5.82 18.63
N ARG A 72 13.52 4.80 19.08
CA ARG A 72 14.97 4.90 19.24
C ARG A 72 15.61 5.02 17.86
N ALA A 73 16.75 5.71 17.77
CA ALA A 73 17.49 5.84 16.52
C ALA A 73 17.87 4.48 15.88
N VAL A 74 18.02 3.43 16.70
CA VAL A 74 18.30 2.06 16.23
C VAL A 74 17.09 1.39 15.53
N ASP A 75 15.88 1.89 15.78
CA ASP A 75 14.62 1.39 15.24
C ASP A 75 14.15 2.22 14.02
N ALA A 76 15.06 3.02 13.43
CA ALA A 76 14.74 3.84 12.27
C ALA A 76 14.34 2.96 11.09
N ILE A 77 13.18 3.27 10.49
CA ILE A 77 12.63 2.52 9.37
C ILE A 77 13.10 3.18 8.06
N GLU A 78 13.88 2.48 7.25
CA GLU A 78 14.29 2.97 5.93
C GLU A 78 13.11 3.03 4.94
N ILE A 79 13.19 3.96 3.98
CA ILE A 79 12.28 3.97 2.84
C ILE A 79 12.45 2.64 2.06
N PRO A 80 11.37 1.90 1.74
CA PRO A 80 11.50 0.63 1.03
C PRO A 80 12.12 0.78 -0.38
N GLY A 81 12.76 -0.29 -0.86
CA GLY A 81 13.26 -0.40 -2.24
C GLY A 81 14.62 0.26 -2.52
N ARG A 82 15.44 0.50 -1.49
CA ARG A 82 16.78 1.14 -1.64
C ARG A 82 17.90 0.16 -1.96
N TYR A 83 17.73 -1.11 -1.63
CA TYR A 83 18.72 -2.15 -1.87
C TYR A 83 18.58 -2.68 -3.29
N SER A 84 19.48 -2.30 -4.19
CA SER A 84 19.47 -2.74 -5.59
C SER A 84 20.11 -4.11 -5.81
N GLY A 85 20.99 -4.55 -4.91
CA GLY A 85 21.77 -5.79 -5.05
C GLY A 85 22.90 -5.72 -6.10
N THR A 86 23.04 -4.61 -6.82
CA THR A 86 24.06 -4.42 -7.87
C THR A 86 25.39 -3.89 -7.36
N ALA A 87 25.39 -3.26 -6.18
CA ALA A 87 26.57 -2.74 -5.50
C ALA A 87 26.43 -2.91 -3.99
N LYS A 88 27.56 -2.80 -3.28
CA LYS A 88 27.54 -2.80 -1.81
C LYS A 88 26.72 -1.59 -1.32
N PRO A 89 25.65 -1.80 -0.53
CA PRO A 89 24.84 -0.70 -0.03
C PRO A 89 25.61 0.11 1.02
N ILE A 90 25.23 1.38 1.17
CA ILE A 90 25.72 2.28 2.22
C ILE A 90 24.51 2.71 3.06
N PRO A 91 24.09 1.92 4.07
CA PRO A 91 22.85 2.15 4.81
C PRO A 91 22.76 3.53 5.49
N SER A 92 23.89 4.11 5.89
CA SER A 92 23.94 5.44 6.50
C SER A 92 23.48 6.58 5.58
N LEU A 93 23.42 6.35 4.26
CA LEU A 93 22.93 7.31 3.27
C LEU A 93 21.48 7.04 2.86
N HIS A 94 20.85 5.99 3.38
CA HIS A 94 19.47 5.68 3.02
C HIS A 94 18.51 6.63 3.77
N PRO A 95 17.52 7.21 3.07
CA PRO A 95 16.51 8.02 3.72
C PRO A 95 15.65 7.14 4.65
N THR A 96 15.38 7.65 5.84
CA THR A 96 14.52 6.99 6.84
C THR A 96 13.19 7.71 6.96
N ILE A 97 12.12 6.96 7.21
CA ILE A 97 10.77 7.49 7.34
C ILE A 97 10.68 8.31 8.62
N THR A 98 10.37 9.60 8.48
CA THR A 98 10.08 10.49 9.60
C THR A 98 8.61 10.38 10.02
N LYS A 99 7.69 10.41 9.06
CA LYS A 99 6.25 10.28 9.28
C LYS A 99 5.51 9.93 7.98
N PHE A 100 4.24 9.61 8.08
CA PHE A 100 3.35 9.44 6.94
C PHE A 100 2.46 10.66 6.74
N ASP A 101 2.09 10.93 5.50
CA ASP A 101 1.08 11.95 5.20
C ASP A 101 -0.30 11.50 5.67
N GLU A 102 -1.07 12.41 6.26
CA GLU A 102 -2.40 12.10 6.80
C GLU A 102 -3.41 11.76 5.72
N THR A 103 -3.14 12.07 4.45
CA THR A 103 -4.06 11.85 3.34
C THR A 103 -3.70 10.63 2.52
N VAL A 104 -4.73 9.92 2.05
CA VAL A 104 -4.61 8.77 1.17
C VAL A 104 -5.39 9.05 -0.10
N LEU A 105 -4.74 8.87 -1.25
CA LEU A 105 -5.42 8.90 -2.54
C LEU A 105 -5.76 7.47 -2.97
N VAL A 106 -7.05 7.16 -3.05
CA VAL A 106 -7.50 5.88 -3.61
C VAL A 106 -7.69 6.04 -5.12
N LEU A 107 -6.98 5.23 -5.91
CA LEU A 107 -7.06 5.29 -7.37
C LEU A 107 -8.33 4.58 -7.88
N SER A 108 -8.88 5.11 -8.98
CA SER A 108 -10.03 4.53 -9.70
C SER A 108 -9.59 3.33 -10.56
N SER A 109 -9.40 2.19 -9.92
CA SER A 109 -9.11 0.90 -10.57
C SER A 109 -9.92 -0.20 -9.87
N ILE A 110 -10.09 -1.37 -10.53
CA ILE A 110 -10.83 -2.52 -10.01
C ILE A 110 -10.37 -2.90 -8.60
N ARG A 111 -9.05 -2.89 -8.36
CA ARG A 111 -8.45 -3.24 -7.07
C ARG A 111 -8.35 -2.07 -6.09
N ARG A 112 -8.70 -0.85 -6.53
CA ARG A 112 -8.67 0.39 -5.74
C ARG A 112 -7.36 0.54 -4.92
N PRO A 113 -6.18 0.55 -5.57
CA PRO A 113 -4.91 0.68 -4.87
C PRO A 113 -4.79 2.07 -4.22
N LYS A 114 -4.03 2.15 -3.13
CA LYS A 114 -3.96 3.33 -2.27
C LYS A 114 -2.59 3.98 -2.39
N ARG A 115 -2.55 5.22 -2.85
CA ARG A 115 -1.33 6.01 -2.86
C ARG A 115 -1.15 6.69 -1.52
N ILE A 116 -0.12 6.28 -0.80
CA ILE A 116 0.34 6.90 0.46
C ILE A 116 1.61 7.72 0.18
N LYS A 117 1.94 8.67 1.06
CA LYS A 117 3.18 9.43 0.99
C LYS A 117 3.96 9.25 2.29
N MET A 118 5.23 8.88 2.16
CA MET A 118 6.19 8.83 3.26
C MET A 118 7.05 10.08 3.22
N LEU A 119 7.22 10.75 4.36
CA LEU A 119 8.15 11.87 4.49
C LEU A 119 9.44 11.35 5.10
N ALA A 120 10.56 11.60 4.43
CA ALA A 120 11.87 11.16 4.88
C ALA A 120 12.60 12.20 5.73
N ASN A 121 13.63 11.76 6.45
CA ASN A 121 14.49 12.60 7.29
C ASN A 121 15.30 13.65 6.51
N ASP A 122 15.53 13.42 5.22
CA ASP A 122 16.15 14.37 4.29
C ASP A 122 15.17 15.43 3.75
N GLY A 123 13.91 15.41 4.21
CA GLY A 123 12.84 16.32 3.78
C GLY A 123 12.17 15.91 2.47
N SER A 124 12.60 14.81 1.83
CA SER A 124 11.99 14.33 0.60
C SER A 124 10.67 13.61 0.86
N VAL A 125 9.79 13.64 -0.16
CA VAL A 125 8.48 12.99 -0.11
C VAL A 125 8.46 11.84 -1.09
N HIS A 126 8.21 10.63 -0.58
CA HIS A 126 8.16 9.41 -1.38
C HIS A 126 6.72 8.89 -1.50
N PRO A 127 6.06 9.07 -2.66
CA PRO A 127 4.76 8.45 -2.91
C PRO A 127 4.94 6.95 -3.17
N PHE A 128 4.14 6.13 -2.50
CA PHE A 128 4.07 4.68 -2.71
C PHE A 128 2.65 4.26 -3.06
N LEU A 129 2.52 3.29 -3.95
CA LEU A 129 1.25 2.68 -4.29
C LEU A 129 1.09 1.33 -3.58
N VAL A 130 0.18 1.28 -2.61
CA VAL A 130 -0.16 0.06 -1.88
C VAL A 130 -1.21 -0.72 -2.67
N LYS A 131 -0.81 -1.87 -3.17
CA LYS A 131 -1.67 -2.89 -3.78
C LYS A 131 -1.91 -4.00 -2.74
N GLY A 132 -3.14 -4.16 -2.28
CA GLY A 132 -3.50 -5.13 -1.23
C GLY A 132 -4.21 -6.34 -1.80
N GLY A 133 -3.90 -7.53 -1.29
CA GLY A 133 -4.50 -8.79 -1.74
C GLY A 133 -4.01 -9.25 -3.12
N GLU A 134 -2.82 -8.81 -3.51
CA GLU A 134 -2.16 -9.18 -4.77
C GLU A 134 -0.74 -9.65 -4.47
N ASP A 135 -0.30 -10.70 -5.18
CA ASP A 135 1.07 -11.18 -5.14
C ASP A 135 1.92 -10.43 -6.17
N LEU A 136 2.73 -9.48 -5.71
CA LEU A 136 3.55 -8.61 -6.55
C LEU A 136 4.91 -9.22 -6.93
N ARG A 137 5.16 -10.50 -6.62
CA ARG A 137 6.44 -11.14 -6.94
C ARG A 137 6.67 -11.28 -8.44
N LEU A 138 5.61 -11.49 -9.21
CA LEU A 138 5.71 -11.53 -10.66
C LEU A 138 6.09 -10.15 -11.22
N ASP A 139 5.35 -9.10 -10.81
CA ASP A 139 5.66 -7.71 -11.18
C ASP A 139 7.11 -7.35 -10.83
N GLN A 140 7.57 -7.70 -9.62
CA GLN A 140 8.96 -7.46 -9.19
C GLN A 140 9.98 -8.15 -10.12
N ARG A 141 9.74 -9.41 -10.50
CA ARG A 141 10.63 -10.13 -11.41
C ARG A 141 10.65 -9.49 -12.80
N VAL A 142 9.50 -9.03 -13.30
CA VAL A 142 9.40 -8.33 -14.58
C VAL A 142 10.19 -7.02 -14.55
N GLU A 143 10.06 -6.21 -13.50
CA GLU A 143 10.84 -4.98 -13.34
C GLU A 143 12.35 -5.28 -13.26
N GLY A 144 12.77 -6.34 -12.58
CA GLY A 144 14.17 -6.77 -12.56
C GLY A 144 14.71 -7.18 -13.93
N ILE A 145 13.87 -7.78 -14.79
CA ILE A 145 14.22 -8.07 -16.19
C ILE A 145 14.39 -6.76 -16.97
N PHE A 146 13.50 -5.78 -16.79
CA PHE A 146 13.63 -4.49 -17.46
C PHE A 146 14.89 -3.72 -17.02
N ASP A 147 15.28 -3.79 -15.74
CA ASP A 147 16.54 -3.23 -15.26
C ASP A 147 17.76 -3.94 -15.90
N SER A 148 17.67 -5.26 -16.10
CA SER A 148 18.69 -6.02 -16.81
C SER A 148 18.79 -5.62 -18.29
N MET A 149 17.65 -5.42 -18.97
CA MET A 149 17.60 -4.92 -20.35
C MET A 149 18.22 -3.53 -20.47
N ASN A 150 17.93 -2.63 -19.53
CA ASN A 150 18.54 -1.31 -19.46
C ASN A 150 20.06 -1.38 -19.34
N SER A 151 20.58 -2.36 -18.59
CA SER A 151 22.03 -2.59 -18.49
C SER A 151 22.64 -3.01 -19.84
N VAL A 152 21.96 -3.88 -20.59
CA VAL A 152 22.37 -4.28 -21.96
C VAL A 152 22.34 -3.09 -22.93
N PHE A 153 21.29 -2.26 -22.87
CA PHE A 153 21.19 -1.06 -23.69
C PHE A 153 22.30 -0.05 -23.39
N GLY A 154 22.71 0.09 -22.12
CA GLY A 154 23.81 0.97 -21.73
C GLY A 154 25.17 0.55 -22.30
N GLN A 155 25.39 -0.76 -22.46
CA GLN A 155 26.62 -1.31 -23.02
C GLN A 155 26.72 -1.10 -24.55
N ASN A 156 25.60 -1.17 -25.26
CA ASN A 156 25.58 -0.95 -26.71
C ASN A 156 25.72 0.53 -27.09
N THR A 157 26.72 0.86 -27.91
CA THR A 157 27.02 2.25 -28.30
C THR A 157 25.90 2.93 -29.09
N GLU A 158 25.24 2.21 -30.02
CA GLU A 158 24.13 2.79 -30.79
C GLU A 158 22.89 3.04 -29.92
N CYS A 159 22.58 2.12 -29.00
CA CYS A 159 21.49 2.29 -28.04
C CYS A 159 21.75 3.47 -27.10
N ARG A 160 22.96 3.59 -26.56
CA ARG A 160 23.37 4.70 -25.69
C ARG A 160 23.34 6.04 -26.43
N ARG A 161 23.83 6.09 -27.67
CA ARG A 161 23.78 7.31 -28.52
C ARG A 161 22.35 7.80 -28.73
N ARG A 162 21.40 6.87 -28.85
CA ARG A 162 19.96 7.14 -29.00
C ARG A 162 19.22 7.27 -27.66
N ARG A 163 19.93 7.12 -26.53
CA ARG A 163 19.38 7.15 -25.17
C ARG A 163 18.23 6.16 -24.96
N LEU A 164 18.34 4.97 -25.54
CA LEU A 164 17.34 3.92 -25.35
C LEU A 164 17.39 3.41 -23.91
N ARG A 165 16.27 3.56 -23.20
CA ARG A 165 16.08 3.10 -21.83
C ARG A 165 14.60 2.87 -21.56
N LEU A 166 14.27 1.75 -20.95
CA LEU A 166 12.95 1.45 -20.39
C LEU A 166 12.77 2.24 -19.10
N THR A 167 11.60 2.85 -18.93
CA THR A 167 11.20 3.45 -17.65
C THR A 167 10.81 2.33 -16.69
N THR A 168 11.61 2.12 -15.64
CA THR A 168 11.37 1.12 -14.60
C THR A 168 10.90 1.77 -13.30
N TYR A 169 10.25 0.99 -12.43
CA TYR A 169 9.83 1.42 -11.11
C TYR A 169 10.05 0.32 -10.06
N ALA A 170 10.25 0.73 -8.82
CA ALA A 170 10.49 -0.22 -7.73
C ALA A 170 9.19 -0.93 -7.32
N VAL A 171 9.23 -2.26 -7.29
CA VAL A 171 8.19 -3.11 -6.71
C VAL A 171 8.78 -3.84 -5.51
N VAL A 172 8.18 -3.64 -4.34
CA VAL A 172 8.64 -4.22 -3.06
C VAL A 172 7.50 -5.05 -2.48
N PRO A 173 7.49 -6.39 -2.69
CA PRO A 173 6.54 -7.28 -2.04
C PRO A 173 6.81 -7.33 -0.53
N VAL A 174 5.80 -7.04 0.29
CA VAL A 174 5.92 -7.01 1.76
C VAL A 174 5.36 -8.30 2.41
N SER A 175 4.43 -8.96 1.74
CA SER A 175 3.79 -10.21 2.19
C SER A 175 3.53 -11.10 0.96
N LYS A 176 3.24 -12.39 1.24
CA LYS A 176 2.55 -13.27 0.28
C LYS A 176 1.15 -12.76 -0.03
#